data_AF-A0A3D2XV27-F1
#
_entry.id   AF-A0A3D2XV27-F1
#
_cell.length_a   1.000
_cell.length_b   1.000
_cell.length_c   1.000
_cell.angle_alpha   90.00
_cell.angle_beta   90.00
_cell.angle_gamma   90.00
#
_symmetry.space_group_name_H-M   'P 1'
#
loop_
_entity.id
_entity.type
_entity.pdbx_description
1 polymer ?
#
loop_
_entity_poly.entity_id
_entity_poly.type
_entity_poly.pdbx_seq_one_letter_code
_entity_poly.pdbx_strand_id
1 'polypeptide(L)'
;HGSQPDALVICHALNRDHMRALPGRPLPSLEQVIEMNLTAARITNPDVKVIGVSVNTSSVSEDEALVYCKSVTEQLGLPCVDPIRHGVGALVEALE
;
A
#
# COMPACT_ATOMS: atom_id res chain seq x y z
N HIS A 1 -5.65 8.95 14.84
CA HIS A 1 -6.64 9.87 15.42
C HIS A 1 -6.31 11.32 15.16
N GLY A 2 -5.21 11.90 15.66
CA GLY A 2 -4.96 13.35 15.54
C GLY A 2 -4.97 13.93 14.12
N SER A 3 -4.53 13.15 13.11
CA SER A 3 -4.54 13.59 11.72
C SER A 3 -5.90 13.50 11.02
N GLN A 4 -6.84 12.69 11.54
CA GLN A 4 -8.18 12.45 10.95
C GLN A 4 -8.14 12.35 9.41
N PRO A 5 -7.31 11.45 8.83
CA PRO A 5 -6.91 11.56 7.44
C PRO A 5 -8.08 11.32 6.48
N ASP A 6 -8.14 12.09 5.39
CA ASP A 6 -9.07 11.85 4.28
C ASP A 6 -8.61 10.69 3.39
N ALA A 7 -7.30 10.47 3.31
CA ALA A 7 -6.69 9.47 2.45
C ALA A 7 -5.57 8.69 3.15
N LEU A 8 -5.48 7.41 2.82
CA LEU A 8 -4.41 6.50 3.27
C LEU A 8 -3.67 5.91 2.06
N VAL A 9 -2.35 5.83 2.16
CA VAL A 9 -1.50 5.05 1.25
C VAL A 9 -0.95 3.85 2.02
N ILE A 10 -1.15 2.64 1.50
CA ILE A 10 -0.68 1.42 2.14
C ILE A 10 0.76 1.13 1.70
N CYS A 11 1.65 0.92 2.66
CA CYS A 11 3.08 0.69 2.39
C CYS A 11 3.47 -0.78 2.63
N HIS A 12 4.24 -1.36 1.71
CA HIS A 12 4.81 -2.70 1.86
C HIS A 12 6.20 -2.80 1.19
N ALA A 13 6.92 -3.92 1.42
CA ALA A 13 8.20 -4.21 0.78
C ALA A 13 8.15 -5.62 0.16
N LEU A 14 8.32 -5.68 -1.16
CA LEU A 14 8.21 -6.92 -1.94
C LEU A 14 9.19 -7.98 -1.42
N ASN A 15 8.73 -9.24 -1.41
CA ASN A 15 9.44 -10.42 -0.92
C ASN A 15 9.73 -10.43 0.59
N ARG A 16 9.09 -9.55 1.38
CA ARG A 16 9.09 -9.71 2.84
C ARG A 16 8.02 -10.70 3.27
N ASP A 17 8.45 -11.81 3.85
CA ASP A 17 7.61 -12.92 4.30
C ASP A 17 7.20 -12.82 5.79
N HIS A 18 7.94 -12.06 6.60
CA HIS A 18 7.67 -11.91 8.03
C HIS A 18 7.84 -10.47 8.53
N MET A 19 7.24 -10.20 9.69
CA MET A 19 7.43 -8.94 10.42
C MET A 19 8.91 -8.74 10.77
N ARG A 20 9.44 -7.54 10.51
CA ARG A 20 10.84 -7.21 10.82
C ARG A 20 11.12 -7.49 12.30
N ALA A 21 12.17 -8.26 12.55
CA ALA A 21 12.61 -8.72 13.88
C ALA A 21 11.69 -9.73 14.59
N LEU A 22 10.69 -10.30 13.90
CA LEU A 22 9.77 -11.30 14.44
C LEU A 22 9.63 -12.49 13.46
N PRO A 23 10.59 -13.44 13.43
CA PRO A 23 10.55 -14.58 12.52
C PRO A 23 9.32 -15.47 12.79
N GLY A 24 8.78 -16.07 11.73
CA GLY A 24 7.60 -16.95 11.81
C GLY A 24 6.27 -16.23 12.04
N ARG A 25 6.27 -14.89 12.06
CA ARG A 25 5.03 -14.08 12.06
C ARG A 25 4.74 -13.62 10.64
N PRO A 26 3.84 -14.31 9.91
CA PRO A 26 3.52 -13.96 8.54
C PRO A 26 2.88 -12.58 8.47
N LEU A 27 3.06 -11.91 7.34
CA LEU A 27 2.37 -10.67 7.06
C LEU A 27 0.91 -10.94 6.65
N PRO A 28 -0.04 -10.07 7.05
CA PRO A 28 -1.40 -10.09 6.49
C PRO A 28 -1.38 -9.78 4.98
N SER A 29 -2.45 -10.13 4.27
CA SER A 29 -2.64 -9.71 2.87
C SER A 29 -2.86 -8.19 2.76
N LEU A 30 -2.68 -7.62 1.57
CA LEU A 30 -2.92 -6.19 1.36
C LEU A 30 -4.38 -5.80 1.65
N GLU A 31 -5.35 -6.64 1.29
CA GLU A 31 -6.77 -6.43 1.58
C GLU A 31 -7.04 -6.41 3.08
N GLN A 32 -6.44 -7.34 3.83
CA GLN A 32 -6.57 -7.37 5.28
C GLN A 32 -5.97 -6.11 5.90
N VAL A 33 -4.81 -5.64 5.41
CA VAL A 33 -4.21 -4.38 5.86
C VAL A 33 -5.11 -3.19 5.56
N ILE A 34 -5.69 -3.13 4.36
CA ILE A 34 -6.63 -2.08 3.95
C ILE A 34 -7.84 -2.05 4.89
N GLU A 35 -8.49 -3.19 5.10
CA GLU A 35 -9.68 -3.32 5.95
C GLU A 35 -9.40 -2.89 7.39
N MET A 36 -8.29 -3.38 7.98
CA MET A 36 -7.88 -3.04 9.34
C MET A 36 -7.61 -1.54 9.50
N ASN A 37 -6.90 -0.93 8.54
CA ASN A 37 -6.58 0.50 8.60
C ASN A 37 -7.82 1.38 8.39
N LEU A 38 -8.69 1.03 7.45
CA LEU A 38 -9.95 1.75 7.24
C LEU A 38 -10.85 1.67 8.47
N THR A 39 -10.95 0.49 9.09
CA THR A 39 -11.74 0.32 10.32
C THR A 39 -11.26 1.25 11.43
N ALA A 40 -9.94 1.33 11.65
CA ALA A 40 -9.36 2.22 12.65
C ALA A 40 -9.51 3.71 12.31
N ALA A 41 -9.33 4.09 11.04
CA ALA A 41 -9.40 5.48 10.60
C ALA A 41 -10.84 6.04 10.64
N ARG A 42 -11.84 5.21 10.31
CA ARG A 42 -13.27 5.56 10.32
C ARG A 42 -13.82 5.93 11.69
N ILE A 43 -13.13 5.58 12.77
CA ILE A 43 -13.46 6.02 14.12
C ILE A 43 -13.39 7.56 14.22
N THR A 44 -12.49 8.19 13.46
CA THR A 44 -12.26 9.64 13.51
C THR A 44 -12.62 10.37 12.21
N ASN A 45 -12.65 9.69 11.07
CA ASN A 45 -13.12 10.27 9.81
C ASN A 45 -13.91 9.19 9.03
N PRO A 46 -15.26 9.23 9.00
CA PRO A 46 -16.06 8.20 8.34
C PRO A 46 -15.84 8.13 6.82
N ASP A 47 -15.36 9.21 6.21
CA ASP A 47 -15.19 9.35 4.75
C ASP A 47 -13.79 8.97 4.25
N VAL A 48 -12.90 8.53 5.15
CA VAL A 48 -11.53 8.12 4.80
C VAL A 48 -11.51 7.03 3.71
N LYS A 49 -10.66 7.24 2.70
CA LYS A 49 -10.40 6.29 1.60
C LYS A 49 -8.95 5.78 1.62
N VAL A 50 -8.72 4.58 1.12
CA VAL A 50 -7.38 4.15 0.68
C VAL A 50 -7.25 4.54 -0.78
N ILE A 51 -6.21 5.31 -1.11
CA ILE A 51 -6.01 5.83 -2.48
C ILE A 51 -5.04 5.01 -3.30
N GLY A 52 -4.25 4.13 -2.67
CA GLY A 52 -3.28 3.32 -3.37
C GLY A 52 -2.24 2.65 -2.49
N VAL A 53 -1.28 2.02 -3.15
CA VAL A 53 -0.21 1.25 -2.54
C VAL A 53 1.15 1.84 -2.95
N SER A 54 2.02 1.97 -1.96
CA SER A 54 3.44 2.27 -2.14
C SER A 54 4.24 1.01 -1.81
N VAL A 55 4.92 0.45 -2.81
CA VAL A 55 5.74 -0.75 -2.63
C VAL A 55 7.21 -0.42 -2.74
N ASN A 56 8.01 -0.89 -1.78
CA ASN A 56 9.45 -0.94 -1.93
C ASN A 56 9.84 -2.19 -2.72
N THR A 57 10.39 -1.98 -3.92
CA THR A 57 10.86 -3.04 -4.83
C THR A 57 12.38 -3.09 -4.95
N SER A 58 13.13 -2.50 -4.00
CA SER A 58 14.60 -2.41 -4.07
C SER A 58 15.31 -3.77 -4.08
N SER A 59 14.62 -4.86 -3.75
CA SER A 59 15.12 -6.24 -3.74
C SER A 59 14.98 -6.97 -5.08
N VAL A 60 14.31 -6.39 -6.09
CA VAL A 60 14.03 -7.03 -7.38
C VAL A 60 14.45 -6.16 -8.58
N SER A 61 14.42 -6.72 -9.78
CA SER A 61 14.66 -5.97 -11.03
C SER A 61 13.57 -4.94 -11.33
N GLU A 62 13.79 -4.05 -12.30
CA GLU A 62 12.78 -3.10 -12.78
C GLU A 62 11.56 -3.82 -13.38
N ASP A 63 11.80 -4.84 -14.20
CA ASP A 63 10.72 -5.61 -14.84
C ASP A 63 9.84 -6.32 -13.80
N GLU A 64 10.46 -6.94 -12.78
CA GLU A 64 9.72 -7.55 -11.66
C GLU A 64 8.93 -6.52 -10.86
N ALA A 65 9.49 -5.33 -10.64
CA ALA A 65 8.81 -4.24 -9.95
C ALA A 65 7.57 -3.76 -10.71
N LEU A 66 7.69 -3.56 -12.03
CA LEU A 66 6.58 -3.16 -12.89
C LEU A 66 5.48 -4.23 -12.96
N VAL A 67 5.87 -5.49 -13.11
CA VAL A 67 4.92 -6.63 -13.10
C VAL A 67 4.15 -6.69 -11.78
N TYR A 68 4.86 -6.57 -10.65
CA TYR A 68 4.23 -6.59 -9.33
C TYR A 68 3.29 -5.40 -9.10
N CYS A 69 3.72 -4.18 -9.45
CA CYS A 69 2.87 -3.00 -9.33
C CYS A 69 1.58 -3.19 -10.14
N LYS A 70 1.71 -3.64 -11.39
CA LYS A 70 0.55 -3.92 -12.26
C LYS A 70 -0.38 -4.98 -11.66
N SER A 71 0.16 -6.09 -11.15
CA SER A 71 -0.68 -7.15 -10.56
C SER A 71 -1.44 -6.66 -9.33
N VAL A 72 -0.79 -5.86 -8.46
CA VAL A 72 -1.46 -5.27 -7.30
C VAL A 72 -2.54 -4.28 -7.72
N THR A 73 -2.29 -3.48 -8.76
CA THR A 73 -3.30 -2.57 -9.31
C THR A 73 -4.50 -3.31 -9.86
N GLU A 74 -4.29 -4.40 -10.61
CA GLU A 74 -5.38 -5.24 -11.11
C GLU A 74 -6.15 -5.91 -9.97
N GLN A 75 -5.44 -6.40 -8.94
CA GLN A 75 -6.03 -7.08 -7.78
C GLN A 75 -6.90 -6.15 -6.92
N LEU A 76 -6.42 -4.93 -6.65
CA LEU A 76 -7.07 -4.01 -5.72
C LEU A 76 -7.96 -2.96 -6.39
N GLY A 77 -7.82 -2.76 -7.71
CA GLY A 77 -8.46 -1.65 -8.41
C GLY A 77 -7.94 -0.27 -7.98
N LEU A 78 -6.73 -0.23 -7.40
CA LEU A 78 -6.10 0.98 -6.87
C LEU A 78 -4.68 1.15 -7.45
N PRO A 79 -4.18 2.37 -7.64
CA PRO A 79 -2.82 2.57 -8.11
C PRO A 79 -1.79 1.97 -7.14
N CYS A 80 -0.81 1.25 -7.68
CA CYS A 80 0.34 0.73 -6.97
C CYS A 80 1.61 1.22 -7.65
N VAL A 81 2.51 1.84 -6.89
CA VAL A 81 3.78 2.37 -7.42
C VAL A 81 4.94 2.01 -6.50
N ASP A 82 6.13 1.87 -7.07
CA ASP A 82 7.36 2.11 -6.32
C ASP A 82 7.66 3.61 -6.42
N PRO A 83 7.51 4.37 -5.32
CA PRO A 83 7.64 5.82 -5.38
C PRO A 83 9.07 6.30 -5.67
N ILE A 84 10.09 5.45 -5.44
CA ILE A 84 11.50 5.77 -5.69
C ILE A 84 11.85 5.53 -7.16
N ARG A 85 11.30 4.47 -7.77
CA ARG A 85 11.57 4.13 -9.17
C ARG A 85 10.62 4.81 -10.16
N HIS A 86 9.32 4.76 -9.88
CA HIS A 86 8.26 5.16 -10.81
C HIS A 86 7.65 6.54 -10.46
N GLY A 87 8.05 7.14 -9.34
CA GLY A 87 7.46 8.37 -8.82
C GLY A 87 6.08 8.17 -8.20
N VAL A 88 5.42 9.27 -7.85
CA VAL A 88 4.18 9.27 -7.05
C VAL A 88 2.95 9.78 -7.81
N GLY A 89 3.06 10.10 -9.10
CA GLY A 89 2.01 10.77 -9.88
C GLY A 89 0.64 10.09 -9.75
N ALA A 90 0.57 8.78 -9.97
CA ALA A 90 -0.67 8.01 -9.89
C ALA A 90 -1.32 8.02 -8.49
N LEU A 91 -0.54 8.16 -7.41
CA LEU A 91 -1.09 8.29 -6.06
C LEU A 91 -1.62 9.70 -5.80
N VAL A 92 -0.95 10.72 -6.33
CA VAL A 92 -1.39 12.12 -6.19
C VAL A 92 -2.67 12.35 -6.99
N GLU A 93 -2.77 11.81 -8.20
CA GLU A 93 -3.99 11.88 -9.02
C GLU A 93 -5.21 11.24 -8.33
N ALA A 94 -5.02 10.20 -7.51
CA ALA A 94 -6.10 9.53 -6.77
C ALA A 94 -6.58 10.31 -5.52
N LEU A 95 -5.92 11.41 -5.14
CA LEU A 95 -6.37 12.30 -4.07
C LEU A 95 -7.56 13.15 -4.52
N GLU A 96 -7.52 13.65 -5.76
CA GLU A 96 -8.57 14.47 -6.40
C GLU A 96 -9.83 13.65 -6.71
#